data_AF-A0A948C803-F1
#
_entry.id   AF-A0A948C803-F1
#
_cell.length_a   1.000
_cell.length_b   1.000
_cell.length_c   1.000
_cell.angle_alpha   90.00
_cell.angle_beta   90.00
_cell.angle_gamma   90.00
#
_symmetry.space_group_name_H-M   'P 1'
#
loop_
_entity.id
_entity.type
_entity.pdbx_description
1 polymer ?
#
loop_
_entity_poly.entity_id
_entity_poly.type
_entity_poly.pdbx_seq_one_letter_code
_entity_poly.pdbx_strand_id
1 'polypeptide(L)' 'MIVGNVLKPSQIYQLNERLRKIGAEAWDRVDLILKIFAKHASSVESTLQVELAAIKHMGPRIFGM' A
#
# COMPACT_ATOMS: atom_id res chain seq x y z
N MET A 1 -7.77 -1.38 8.13
CA MET A 1 -9.02 -0.91 7.48
C MET A 1 -8.83 -0.97 5.98
N ILE A 2 -9.77 -1.55 5.23
CA ILE A 2 -9.68 -1.65 3.76
C ILE A 2 -10.56 -0.58 3.14
N VAL A 3 -10.01 0.20 2.19
CA VAL A 3 -10.76 1.17 1.40
C VAL A 3 -10.75 0.71 -0.06
N GLY A 4 -11.92 0.42 -0.61
CA GLY A 4 -12.07 -0.12 -1.97
C GLY A 4 -11.76 0.84 -3.12
N ASN A 5 -11.12 1.98 -2.84
CA ASN A 5 -10.73 2.98 -3.84
C ASN A 5 -9.26 3.36 -3.68
N VAL A 6 -8.68 4.00 -4.71
CA VAL A 6 -7.34 4.58 -4.63
C VAL A 6 -7.40 5.84 -3.78
N LEU A 7 -6.54 5.94 -2.79
CA LEU A 7 -6.49 7.09 -1.89
C LEU A 7 -5.30 7.98 -2.23
N LYS A 8 -5.47 9.30 -2.03
CA LYS A 8 -4.36 10.25 -2.10
C LYS A 8 -3.40 10.05 -0.91
N PRO A 9 -2.10 10.36 -1.05
CA PRO A 9 -1.14 10.29 0.05
C PRO A 9 -1.61 10.94 1.36
N SER A 10 -2.17 12.14 1.28
CA SER A 10 -2.68 12.87 2.44
C SER A 10 -3.86 12.17 3.13
N GLN A 11 -4.74 11.53 2.37
CA GLN A 11 -5.88 10.80 2.92
C GLN A 11 -5.41 9.55 3.68
N ILE A 12 -4.44 8.82 3.12
CA ILE A 12 -3.85 7.65 3.79
C ILE A 12 -3.14 8.06 5.07
N TYR A 13 -2.34 9.12 5.04
CA TYR A 13 -1.67 9.61 6.23
C TYR A 13 -2.67 9.95 7.34
N GLN A 14 -3.72 10.72 7.03
CA GLN A 14 -4.75 11.08 8.00
C GLN A 14 -5.50 9.86 8.56
N LEU A 15 -5.80 8.86 7.73
CA LEU A 15 -6.45 7.63 8.18
C LEU A 15 -5.51 6.81 9.08
N ASN A 16 -4.25 6.66 8.70
CA ASN A 16 -3.25 5.94 9.50
C ASN A 16 -3.00 6.61 10.85
N GLU A 17 -2.92 7.94 10.92
CA GLU A 17 -2.78 8.66 12.19
C GLU A 17 -3.97 8.43 13.13
N ARG A 18 -5.20 8.33 12.59
CA ARG A 18 -6.39 7.99 13.38
C ARG A 18 -6.38 6.55 13.86
N LEU A 19 -5.94 5.62 13.02
CA LEU A 19 -5.89 4.19 13.30
C LEU A 19 -4.69 3.77 14.18
N ARG A 20 -3.67 4.63 14.30
CA ARG A 20 -2.48 4.40 15.13
C ARG A 20 -2.81 4.04 16.58
N LYS A 21 -3.86 4.64 17.14
CA LYS A 21 -4.32 4.37 18.52
C LYS A 21 -4.75 2.91 18.75
N ILE A 22 -5.21 2.24 17.70
CA ILE A 22 -5.66 0.84 17.74
C ILE A 22 -4.67 -0.11 17.05
N GLY A 23 -3.48 0.38 16.69
CA GLY A 23 -2.45 -0.41 16.00
C GLY A 23 -2.86 -0.90 14.61
N ALA A 24 -3.82 -0.24 13.96
CA ALA A 24 -4.29 -0.63 12.64
C ALA A 24 -3.74 0.30 11.55
N GLU A 25 -3.68 -0.23 10.32
CA GLU A 25 -3.28 0.51 9.12
C GLU A 25 -4.45 0.54 8.12
N ALA A 26 -4.56 1.62 7.36
CA ALA A 26 -5.46 1.76 6.22
C ALA A 26 -4.77 1.29 4.94
N TRP A 27 -5.42 0.38 4.21
CA TRP A 27 -4.99 -0.07 2.88
C TRP A 27 -5.95 0.44 1.83
N ASP A 28 -5.40 0.98 0.74
CA ASP A 28 -6.18 1.29 -0.44
C ASP A 28 -6.32 0.07 -1.37
N ARG A 29 -7.04 0.24 -2.48
CA ARG A 29 -7.23 -0.83 -3.47
C ARG A 29 -5.92 -1.36 -4.03
N VAL A 30 -4.92 -0.50 -4.27
CA VAL A 30 -3.64 -0.88 -4.87
C VAL A 30 -2.79 -1.65 -3.86
N ASP A 31 -2.78 -1.22 -2.60
CA ASP A 31 -2.11 -1.93 -1.50
C ASP A 31 -2.63 -3.36 -1.38
N LEU A 32 -3.95 -3.53 -1.43
CA LEU A 32 -4.57 -4.85 -1.37
C LEU A 32 -4.14 -5.73 -2.56
N ILE A 33 -4.15 -5.19 -3.79
CA ILE A 33 -3.71 -5.92 -4.99
C ILE A 33 -2.24 -6.33 -4.86
N LEU A 34 -1.36 -5.41 -4.42
CA LEU A 34 0.06 -5.71 -4.22
C LEU A 34 0.28 -6.80 -3.17
N LYS A 35 -0.48 -6.81 -2.08
CA LYS A 35 -0.43 -7.88 -1.07
C LYS A 35 -0.92 -9.22 -1.62
N ILE A 36 -1.96 -9.22 -2.45
CA ILE A 36 -2.44 -10.43 -3.13
C ILE A 36 -1.35 -10.94 -4.08
N PHE A 37 -0.75 -10.07 -4.89
CA PHE A 37 0.32 -10.48 -5.81
C PHE A 37 1.56 -10.97 -5.08
N ALA A 38 1.98 -10.30 -4.00
CA ALA A 38 3.09 -10.76 -3.16
C ALA A 38 2.84 -12.15 -2.58
N LYS A 39 1.59 -12.47 -2.20
CA LYS A 39 1.22 -13.80 -1.69
C LYS A 39 1.30 -14.90 -2.74
N HIS A 40 1.09 -14.58 -4.02
CA HIS A 40 1.07 -15.56 -5.13
C HIS A 40 2.34 -15.53 -5.98
N ALA A 41 3.23 -14.56 -5.79
CA ALA A 41 4.50 -14.46 -6.50
C ALA A 41 5.39 -15.65 -6.14
N SER A 42 5.62 -16.53 -7.11
CA SER A 42 6.42 -17.76 -6.94
C SER A 42 7.76 -17.70 -7.66
N SER A 43 7.89 -16.83 -8.67
CA SER A 43 9.12 -16.64 -9.43
C SER A 43 9.88 -15.40 -8.95
N VAL A 44 11.20 -15.42 -9.12
CA VAL A 44 12.06 -14.27 -8.80
C VAL A 44 11.61 -13.02 -9.55
N GLU A 45 11.32 -13.14 -10.86
CA GLU A 45 10.84 -12.02 -11.66
C GLU A 45 9.51 -11.45 -11.13
N SER A 46 8.53 -12.32 -10.82
CA SER A 46 7.24 -11.86 -10.28
C SER A 46 7.40 -11.14 -8.93
N THR A 47 8.30 -11.61 -8.07
CA THR A 47 8.58 -10.95 -6.78
C THR A 47 9.20 -9.57 -7.00
N LEU A 48 10.20 -9.45 -7.89
CA LEU A 48 10.81 -8.16 -8.21
C LEU A 48 9.80 -7.18 -8.82
N GLN A 49 8.89 -7.64 -9.68
CA GLN A 49 7.86 -6.79 -10.27
C GLN A 49 6.88 -6.27 -9.21
N VAL A 50 6.49 -7.10 -8.26
CA VAL A 50 5.62 -6.69 -7.15
C VAL A 50 6.32 -5.68 -6.24
N GLU A 51 7.59 -5.90 -5.91
CA GLU A 51 8.39 -4.94 -5.14
C GLU A 51 8.55 -3.61 -5.87
N LEU A 52 8.88 -3.63 -7.15
CA LEU A 52 9.00 -2.43 -7.98
C LEU A 52 7.68 -1.65 -8.02
N ALA A 53 6.55 -2.34 -8.18
CA ALA A 53 5.23 -1.72 -8.17
C ALA A 53 4.90 -1.12 -6.79
N ALA A 54 5.26 -1.80 -5.70
CA ALA A 54 5.11 -1.28 -4.35
C ALA A 54 5.93 0.00 -4.12
N ILE A 55 7.19 0.04 -4.57
CA ILE A 55 8.04 1.23 -4.47
C ILE A 55 7.43 2.40 -5.26
N LYS A 56 6.97 2.16 -6.48
CA LYS A 56 6.32 3.21 -7.31
C LYS A 56 5.04 3.76 -6.66
N HIS A 57 4.26 2.91 -5.99
CA HIS A 57 3.03 3.33 -5.30
C HIS A 57 3.30 4.01 -3.94
N MET A 58 4.34 3.58 -3.22
CA MET A 58 4.74 4.19 -1.95
C MET A 58 5.57 5.46 -2.11
N GLY A 59 6.31 5.63 -3.21
CA GLY A 59 7.17 6.79 -3.45
C GLY A 59 6.46 8.14 -3.23
N PRO A 60 5.31 8.40 -3.88
CA PRO A 60 4.53 9.61 -3.65
C PRO A 60 4.01 9.78 -2.21
N ARG A 61 3.92 8.69 -1.44
CA ARG A 61 3.45 8.69 -0.04
C ARG A 61 4.57 8.99 0.95
N ILE A 62 5.82 8.74 0.58
CA ILE A 62 7.01 9.02 1.40
C ILE A 62 7.57 10.41 1.10
N PHE A 63 7.61 10.81 -0.19
CA PHE A 63 8.22 12.07 -0.62
C PHE A 63 7.22 13.21 -0.83
N GLY A 64 5.92 12.92 -0.93
CA GLY A 64 4.86 13.91 -1.14
C GLY A 64 4.21 14.42 0.15
N MET A 65 4.87 14.22 1.29
CA MET A 65 4.51 14.77 2.60
C MET A 65 5.41 15.95 2.94
#